data_AF-A0A497SI30-F1
#
_entry.id   AF-A0A497SI30-F1
#
_cell.length_a   1.000
_cell.length_b   1.000
_cell.length_c   1.000
_cell.angle_alpha   90.00
_cell.angle_beta   90.00
_cell.angle_gamma   90.00
#
_symmetry.space_group_name_H-M   'P 1'
#
loop_
_entity.id
_entity.type
_entity.pdbx_description
1 polymer ?
#
loop_
_entity_poly.entity_id
_entity_poly.type
_entity_poly.pdbx_seq_one_letter_code
_entity_poly.pdbx_strand_id
1 'polypeptide(L)'
;MILQYGVGREEKNPRETNKNYFIAYFAVVLIIAGIFLASNPTKESYENNICEQGENCFDCPKDCKCNEGGYCSSTEKTCIKSTCGDGNCEPYENLYACCLDCKCFSPMEICNEETKSCETQEIKINTSDKTAIELTIGYFENLSIEINSTEISGVDIYQGKSVKQVEVQISGEDWFRYVAITEEGAITELPIF
;
A
#
# COMPACT_ATOMS: atom_id res chain seq x y z
N MET A 1 -28.89 108.20 -1.25
CA MET A 1 -29.31 107.00 -2.00
C MET A 1 -28.38 105.87 -1.57
N ILE A 2 -28.84 104.98 -0.69
CA ILE A 2 -28.06 103.85 -0.16
C ILE A 2 -28.86 102.59 -0.51
N LEU A 3 -28.32 101.74 -1.38
CA LEU A 3 -28.89 100.43 -1.71
C LEU A 3 -28.24 99.37 -0.82
N GLN A 4 -29.03 98.72 0.04
CA GLN A 4 -28.63 97.49 0.71
C GLN A 4 -29.07 96.29 -0.12
N TYR A 5 -28.13 95.42 -0.48
CA TYR A 5 -28.39 94.09 -1.04
C TYR A 5 -28.49 93.08 0.10
N GLY A 6 -29.69 92.52 0.31
CA GLY A 6 -29.91 91.37 1.17
C GLY A 6 -29.62 90.07 0.42
N VAL A 7 -28.66 89.29 0.90
CA VAL A 7 -28.41 87.91 0.43
C VAL A 7 -29.15 86.96 1.37
N GLY A 8 -30.26 86.38 0.90
CA GLY A 8 -30.97 85.31 1.61
C GLY A 8 -30.17 84.00 1.52
N ARG A 9 -29.82 83.41 2.67
CA ARG A 9 -29.39 82.02 2.76
C ARG A 9 -30.63 81.15 2.96
N GLU A 10 -30.84 80.20 2.06
CA GLU A 10 -31.76 79.07 2.30
C GLU A 10 -31.18 78.15 3.37
N GLU A 11 -31.86 78.01 4.50
CA GLU A 11 -31.58 76.97 5.49
C GLU A 11 -32.09 75.62 4.96
N LYS A 12 -31.15 74.73 4.59
CA LYS A 12 -31.51 73.36 4.17
C LYS A 12 -32.01 72.55 5.37
N ASN A 13 -33.16 71.89 5.17
CA ASN A 13 -33.87 71.12 6.17
C ASN A 13 -33.00 69.96 6.74
N PRO A 14 -32.73 69.91 8.05
CA PRO A 14 -31.82 68.94 8.68
C PRO A 14 -32.29 67.47 8.57
N ARG A 15 -33.57 67.24 8.26
CA ARG A 15 -34.14 65.90 8.08
C ARG A 15 -33.73 65.25 6.74
N GLU A 16 -33.49 66.07 5.72
CA GLU A 16 -33.12 65.62 4.37
C GLU A 16 -31.62 65.28 4.29
N THR A 17 -30.80 66.02 5.02
CA THR A 17 -29.35 65.80 5.10
C THR A 17 -29.02 64.45 5.73
N ASN A 18 -29.70 64.05 6.81
CA ASN A 18 -29.49 62.76 7.47
C ASN A 18 -29.79 61.54 6.58
N LYS A 19 -30.79 61.62 5.69
CA LYS A 19 -31.11 60.54 4.77
C LYS A 19 -30.01 60.34 3.73
N ASN A 20 -29.44 61.44 3.22
CA ASN A 20 -28.35 61.40 2.26
C ASN A 20 -27.06 60.86 2.86
N TYR A 21 -26.77 61.19 4.13
CA TYR A 21 -25.64 60.60 4.86
C TYR A 21 -25.80 59.09 5.05
N PHE A 22 -27.00 58.63 5.38
CA PHE A 22 -27.25 57.20 5.57
C PHE A 22 -27.11 56.41 4.27
N ILE A 23 -27.61 56.95 3.15
CA ILE A 23 -27.45 56.34 1.82
C ILE A 23 -25.97 56.31 1.41
N ALA A 24 -25.24 57.39 1.62
CA ALA A 24 -23.81 57.45 1.31
C ALA A 24 -23.00 56.45 2.15
N TYR A 25 -23.29 56.34 3.45
CA TYR A 25 -22.65 55.36 4.33
C TYR A 25 -22.94 53.92 3.87
N PHE A 26 -24.20 53.61 3.55
CA PHE A 26 -24.58 52.28 3.10
C PHE A 26 -23.90 51.92 1.77
N ALA A 27 -23.78 52.87 0.84
CA ALA A 27 -23.05 52.69 -0.41
C ALA A 27 -21.57 52.38 -0.16
N VAL A 28 -20.91 53.08 0.78
CA VAL A 28 -19.51 52.80 1.14
C VAL A 28 -19.36 51.41 1.75
N VAL A 29 -20.25 51.00 2.66
CA VAL A 29 -20.23 49.66 3.25
C VAL A 29 -20.40 48.58 2.19
N LEU A 30 -21.31 48.76 1.24
CA LEU A 30 -21.50 47.82 0.13
C LEU A 30 -20.28 47.73 -0.79
N ILE A 31 -19.60 48.85 -1.05
CA ILE A 31 -18.36 48.87 -1.83
C ILE A 31 -17.26 48.09 -1.09
N ILE A 32 -17.09 48.33 0.21
CA ILE A 32 -16.10 47.62 1.03
C ILE A 32 -16.42 46.12 1.08
N ALA A 33 -17.68 45.75 1.30
CA ALA A 33 -18.12 44.35 1.29
C ALA A 33 -17.90 43.69 -0.09
N GLY A 34 -18.15 44.42 -1.19
CA GLY A 34 -17.89 43.95 -2.55
C GLY A 34 -16.40 43.72 -2.81
N ILE A 35 -15.53 44.63 -2.36
CA ILE A 35 -14.08 44.47 -2.44
C ILE A 35 -13.64 43.26 -1.62
N PHE A 36 -14.15 43.09 -0.40
CA PHE A 36 -13.82 41.96 0.47
C PHE A 36 -14.23 40.62 -0.13
N LEU A 37 -15.43 40.53 -0.72
CA LEU A 37 -15.88 39.32 -1.41
C LEU A 37 -15.06 39.02 -2.68
N ALA A 38 -14.62 40.06 -3.39
CA ALA A 38 -13.79 39.91 -4.60
C ALA A 38 -12.30 39.62 -4.31
N SER A 39 -11.82 39.94 -3.10
CA SER A 39 -10.44 39.70 -2.67
C SER A 39 -10.26 38.39 -1.91
N ASN A 40 -11.34 37.62 -1.69
CA ASN A 40 -11.18 36.22 -1.35
C ASN A 40 -10.45 35.54 -2.51
N PRO A 41 -9.28 34.93 -2.28
CA PRO A 41 -8.61 34.16 -3.31
C PRO A 41 -9.62 33.12 -3.80
N THR A 42 -9.97 33.19 -5.08
CA THR A 42 -10.62 32.08 -5.75
C THR A 42 -9.77 30.87 -5.48
N LYS A 43 -10.34 29.81 -4.87
CA LYS A 43 -9.69 28.51 -4.72
C LYS A 43 -8.85 28.27 -5.96
N GLU A 44 -7.54 28.14 -5.79
CA GLU A 44 -6.63 27.79 -6.88
C GLU A 44 -7.27 26.65 -7.66
N SER A 45 -7.32 26.83 -8.98
CA SER A 45 -7.99 25.92 -9.87
C SER A 45 -7.17 24.63 -9.94
N TYR A 46 -7.30 23.79 -8.93
CA TYR A 46 -6.87 22.39 -9.00
C TYR A 46 -7.46 21.81 -10.30
N GLU A 47 -6.66 21.08 -11.08
CA GLU A 47 -6.94 20.48 -12.40
C GLU A 47 -6.48 21.24 -13.67
N ASN A 48 -5.36 21.96 -13.63
CA ASN A 48 -4.72 22.51 -14.84
C ASN A 48 -3.62 21.61 -15.45
N ASN A 49 -3.35 20.45 -14.84
CA ASN A 49 -2.27 19.50 -15.16
C ASN A 49 -0.84 20.06 -15.02
N ILE A 50 -0.65 21.13 -14.25
CA ILE A 50 0.65 21.72 -13.95
C ILE A 50 0.80 21.76 -12.43
N CYS A 51 1.84 21.12 -11.89
CA CYS A 51 2.12 21.17 -10.46
C CYS A 51 2.63 22.55 -10.05
N GLU A 52 1.76 23.38 -9.47
CA GLU A 52 2.06 24.76 -9.08
C GLU A 52 2.64 24.88 -7.66
N GLN A 53 3.19 26.06 -7.33
CA GLN A 53 3.82 26.29 -6.03
C GLN A 53 2.78 26.25 -4.90
N GLY A 54 2.86 25.22 -4.04
CA GLY A 54 1.89 24.99 -2.96
C GLY A 54 1.03 23.76 -3.18
N GLU A 55 1.00 23.24 -4.40
CA GLU A 55 0.41 21.94 -4.71
C GLU A 55 1.37 20.80 -4.37
N ASN A 56 0.80 19.62 -4.15
CA ASN A 56 1.59 18.42 -3.86
C ASN A 56 0.87 17.18 -4.40
N CYS A 57 1.60 16.08 -4.51
CA CYS A 57 1.09 14.87 -5.15
C CYS A 57 -0.06 14.19 -4.38
N PHE A 58 -0.25 14.53 -3.10
CA PHE A 58 -1.26 13.91 -2.23
C PHE A 58 -2.58 14.66 -2.32
N ASP A 59 -2.54 15.98 -2.22
CA ASP A 59 -3.72 16.84 -2.29
C ASP A 59 -4.14 17.10 -3.76
N CYS A 60 -3.20 17.07 -4.71
CA CYS A 60 -3.39 17.39 -6.13
C CYS A 60 -2.81 16.30 -7.07
N PRO A 61 -3.24 15.02 -7.00
CA PRO A 61 -2.62 13.91 -7.74
C PRO A 61 -2.76 13.99 -9.26
N LYS A 62 -3.70 14.81 -9.77
CA LYS A 62 -3.87 15.05 -11.21
C LYS A 62 -2.79 15.98 -11.76
N ASP A 63 -2.43 17.02 -11.00
CA ASP A 63 -1.51 18.08 -11.40
C ASP A 63 -0.06 17.73 -11.01
N CYS A 64 0.12 17.17 -9.81
CA CYS A 64 1.40 16.75 -9.26
C CYS A 64 1.58 15.23 -9.31
N LYS A 65 1.74 14.68 -10.52
CA LYS A 65 2.00 13.23 -10.69
C LYS A 65 3.45 12.90 -10.39
N CYS A 66 3.66 11.76 -9.73
CA CYS A 66 5.00 11.21 -9.56
C CYS A 66 5.51 10.60 -10.86
N ASN A 67 6.82 10.73 -11.08
CA ASN A 67 7.51 10.10 -12.20
C ASN A 67 7.49 8.57 -12.07
N GLU A 68 7.79 7.87 -13.16
CA GLU A 68 7.77 6.40 -13.23
C GLU A 68 8.59 5.75 -12.09
N GLY A 69 7.96 4.81 -11.37
CA GLY A 69 8.52 4.15 -10.19
C GLY A 69 8.50 4.99 -8.91
N GLY A 70 7.92 6.19 -8.94
CA GLY A 70 7.68 7.03 -7.76
C GLY A 70 6.25 6.94 -7.28
N TYR A 71 6.05 7.05 -5.96
CA TYR A 71 4.75 7.15 -5.32
C TYR A 71 4.64 8.44 -4.52
N CYS A 72 3.42 8.88 -4.25
CA CYS A 72 3.21 10.02 -3.37
C CYS A 72 3.11 9.56 -1.92
N SER A 73 4.07 9.96 -1.08
CA SER A 73 4.01 9.68 0.35
C SER A 73 2.86 10.42 1.00
N SER A 74 2.00 9.72 1.74
CA SER A 74 0.91 10.34 2.50
C SER A 74 1.42 11.15 3.70
N THR A 75 2.60 10.79 4.22
CA THR A 75 3.24 11.46 5.35
C THR A 75 3.99 12.71 4.90
N GLU A 76 4.83 12.58 3.88
CA GLU A 76 5.69 13.68 3.41
C GLU A 76 5.02 14.55 2.35
N LYS A 77 3.91 14.08 1.76
CA LYS A 77 3.20 14.69 0.64
C LYS A 77 4.08 14.93 -0.60
N THR A 78 5.21 14.24 -0.69
CA THR A 78 6.19 14.36 -1.78
C THR A 78 6.25 13.07 -2.58
N CYS A 79 6.72 13.18 -3.83
CA CYS A 79 7.01 12.01 -4.63
C CYS A 79 8.31 11.37 -4.15
N ILE A 80 8.19 10.17 -3.61
CA ILE A 80 9.31 9.32 -3.18
C ILE A 80 9.50 8.23 -4.23
N LYS A 81 10.74 7.92 -4.55
CA LYS A 81 11.06 6.75 -5.37
C LYS A 81 11.18 5.57 -4.43
N SER A 82 10.35 4.54 -4.58
CA SER A 82 10.54 3.29 -3.82
C SER A 82 11.91 2.73 -4.20
N THR A 83 12.73 2.51 -3.17
CA THR A 83 14.09 1.98 -3.31
C THR A 83 14.17 0.64 -2.65
N CYS A 84 13.88 -0.39 -3.44
CA CYS A 84 14.13 -1.74 -2.98
C CYS A 84 15.61 -1.94 -2.61
N GLY A 85 15.84 -2.36 -1.36
CA GLY A 85 17.13 -2.57 -0.70
C GLY A 85 17.43 -1.57 0.43
N ASP A 86 16.45 -0.85 0.97
CA ASP A 86 16.65 0.09 2.09
C ASP A 86 16.41 -0.53 3.48
N GLY A 87 15.94 -1.77 3.52
CA GLY A 87 15.68 -2.56 4.71
C GLY A 87 14.26 -2.42 5.29
N ASN A 88 13.38 -1.61 4.70
CA ASN A 88 12.00 -1.44 5.15
C ASN A 88 11.01 -1.77 4.02
N CYS A 89 10.15 -2.76 4.23
CA CYS A 89 9.08 -3.05 3.27
C CYS A 89 8.03 -1.93 3.29
N GLU A 90 8.13 -1.00 2.33
CA GLU A 90 7.20 0.11 2.23
C GLU A 90 5.83 -0.35 1.68
N PRO A 91 4.72 0.38 1.92
CA PRO A 91 3.37 -0.03 1.47
C PRO A 91 3.20 -0.26 -0.03
N TYR A 92 4.13 0.24 -0.84
CA TYR A 92 4.13 0.13 -2.30
C TYR A 92 5.14 -0.91 -2.82
N GLU A 93 5.97 -1.43 -1.91
CA GLU A 93 6.82 -2.58 -2.16
C GLU A 93 6.03 -3.85 -1.90
N ASN A 94 6.35 -4.89 -2.65
CA ASN A 94 5.76 -6.20 -2.46
C ASN A 94 6.79 -7.26 -2.78
N LEU A 95 6.56 -8.48 -2.31
CA LEU A 95 7.49 -9.61 -2.50
C LEU A 95 7.78 -9.97 -3.97
N TYR A 96 6.95 -9.56 -4.92
CA TYR A 96 7.17 -9.77 -6.36
C TYR A 96 8.07 -8.71 -7.00
N ALA A 97 8.22 -7.55 -6.37
CA ALA A 97 8.99 -6.41 -6.90
C ALA A 97 10.15 -5.98 -5.99
N CYS A 98 10.09 -6.32 -4.71
CA CYS A 98 11.12 -6.05 -3.72
C CYS A 98 11.16 -7.10 -2.60
N CYS A 99 11.75 -8.24 -2.90
CA CYS A 99 12.00 -9.28 -1.90
C CYS A 99 13.10 -8.92 -0.89
N LEU A 100 13.97 -7.95 -1.21
CA LEU A 100 15.06 -7.53 -0.33
C LEU A 100 14.52 -6.93 0.97
N ASP A 101 13.45 -6.15 0.88
CA ASP A 101 12.84 -5.47 2.02
C ASP A 101 11.60 -6.21 2.54
N CYS A 102 10.75 -6.73 1.64
CA CYS A 102 9.49 -7.39 2.01
C CYS A 102 9.62 -8.86 2.39
N LYS A 103 10.78 -9.48 2.13
CA LYS A 103 11.04 -10.91 2.31
C LYS A 103 10.11 -11.81 1.51
N CYS A 104 10.56 -13.03 1.24
CA CYS A 104 9.74 -14.02 0.57
C CYS A 104 8.76 -14.67 1.53
N PHE A 105 7.59 -15.02 1.00
CA PHE A 105 6.51 -15.62 1.79
C PHE A 105 6.80 -17.09 2.05
N SER A 106 7.27 -17.81 1.02
CA SER A 106 7.55 -19.23 1.12
C SER A 106 8.99 -19.48 1.60
N PRO A 107 9.22 -20.47 2.49
CA PRO A 107 10.57 -20.92 2.82
C PRO A 107 11.31 -21.55 1.63
N MET A 108 10.59 -21.88 0.55
CA MET A 108 11.16 -22.39 -0.70
C MET A 108 11.55 -21.27 -1.68
N GLU A 109 11.25 -20.02 -1.36
CA GLU A 109 11.57 -18.89 -2.22
C GLU A 109 12.84 -18.20 -1.70
N ILE A 110 13.78 -17.93 -2.60
CA ILE A 110 14.92 -17.06 -2.31
C ILE A 110 14.73 -15.74 -3.06
N CYS A 111 15.10 -14.66 -2.37
CA CYS A 111 15.16 -13.36 -2.98
C CYS A 111 16.31 -13.31 -4.00
N ASN A 112 16.00 -13.14 -5.27
CA ASN A 112 17.01 -12.93 -6.30
C ASN A 112 17.43 -11.45 -6.27
N GLU A 113 18.71 -11.17 -6.01
CA GLU A 113 19.22 -9.80 -5.87
C GLU A 113 19.22 -9.01 -7.18
N GLU A 114 19.29 -9.67 -8.33
CA GLU A 114 19.28 -9.02 -9.65
C GLU A 114 17.86 -8.62 -10.07
N THR A 115 16.91 -9.55 -9.93
CA THR A 115 15.50 -9.33 -10.31
C THR A 115 14.69 -8.65 -9.21
N LYS A 116 15.18 -8.70 -7.96
CA LYS A 116 14.52 -8.20 -6.74
C LYS A 116 13.18 -8.87 -6.45
N SER A 117 12.97 -10.05 -7.02
CA SER A 117 11.77 -10.86 -6.84
C SER A 117 12.06 -12.18 -6.14
N CYS A 118 11.06 -12.71 -5.45
CA CYS A 118 11.10 -14.05 -4.90
C CYS A 118 11.03 -15.10 -6.00
N GLU A 119 11.99 -16.02 -6.01
CA GLU A 119 12.09 -17.11 -6.97
C GLU A 119 12.12 -18.44 -6.23
N THR A 120 11.30 -19.40 -6.69
CA THR A 120 11.27 -20.74 -6.09
C THR A 120 12.62 -21.44 -6.33
N GLN A 121 13.26 -21.87 -5.24
CA GLN A 121 14.42 -22.73 -5.32
C GLN A 121 14.00 -24.15 -5.68
N GLU A 122 14.68 -24.73 -6.67
CA GLU A 122 14.64 -26.17 -6.89
C GLU A 122 15.33 -26.88 -5.72
N ILE A 123 14.55 -27.41 -4.77
CA ILE A 123 15.09 -28.21 -3.68
C ILE A 123 15.50 -29.57 -4.26
N LYS A 124 16.80 -29.80 -4.34
CA LYS A 124 17.36 -31.09 -4.75
C LYS A 124 17.53 -31.95 -3.52
N ILE A 125 16.86 -33.10 -3.51
CA ILE A 125 17.07 -34.16 -2.52
C ILE A 125 17.62 -35.40 -3.23
N ASN A 126 18.76 -35.90 -2.75
CA ASN A 126 19.45 -37.04 -3.36
C ASN A 126 18.72 -38.37 -3.15
N THR A 127 17.84 -38.46 -2.15
CA THR A 127 17.01 -39.65 -1.91
C THR A 127 16.06 -39.87 -3.08
N SER A 128 16.19 -41.01 -3.77
CA SER A 128 15.29 -41.37 -4.86
C SER A 128 13.85 -41.60 -4.36
N ASP A 129 12.87 -41.41 -5.23
CA ASP A 129 11.45 -41.66 -4.91
C ASP A 129 11.22 -43.10 -4.45
N LYS A 130 11.87 -44.05 -5.13
CA LYS A 130 11.83 -45.46 -4.78
C LYS A 130 12.35 -45.71 -3.36
N THR A 131 13.49 -45.12 -3.00
CA THR A 131 14.08 -45.26 -1.67
C THR A 131 13.18 -44.64 -0.59
N ALA A 132 12.59 -43.48 -0.85
CA ALA A 132 11.68 -42.83 0.09
C ALA A 132 10.41 -43.69 0.34
N ILE A 133 9.85 -44.28 -0.71
CA ILE A 133 8.72 -45.21 -0.59
C ILE A 133 9.13 -46.46 0.20
N GLU A 134 10.24 -47.11 -0.14
CA GLU A 134 10.72 -48.31 0.57
C GLU A 134 10.96 -48.05 2.07
N LEU A 135 11.56 -46.91 2.42
CA LEU A 135 11.75 -46.49 3.82
C LEU A 135 10.41 -46.26 4.54
N THR A 136 9.45 -45.65 3.85
CA THR A 136 8.11 -45.40 4.40
C THR A 136 7.36 -46.69 4.66
N ILE A 137 7.36 -47.62 3.70
CA ILE A 137 6.73 -48.94 3.85
C ILE A 137 7.35 -49.68 5.05
N GLY A 138 8.68 -49.77 5.10
CA GLY A 138 9.37 -50.44 6.20
C GLY A 138 9.10 -49.82 7.58
N TYR A 139 8.90 -48.50 7.65
CA TYR A 139 8.51 -47.82 8.89
C TYR A 139 7.14 -48.29 9.40
N PHE A 140 6.11 -48.30 8.55
CA PHE A 140 4.76 -48.74 8.94
C PHE A 140 4.68 -50.24 9.18
N GLU A 141 5.41 -51.05 8.42
CA GLU A 141 5.52 -52.51 8.66
C GLU A 141 6.10 -52.80 10.06
N ASN A 142 7.15 -52.08 10.47
CA ASN A 142 7.74 -52.22 11.81
C ASN A 142 6.77 -51.81 12.93
N LEU A 143 5.82 -50.92 12.63
CA LEU A 143 4.73 -50.56 13.54
C LEU A 143 3.53 -51.53 13.46
N SER A 144 3.59 -52.56 12.62
CA SER A 144 2.48 -53.48 12.33
C SER A 144 1.22 -52.76 11.85
N ILE A 145 1.39 -51.69 11.08
CA ILE A 145 0.31 -50.92 10.45
C ILE A 145 0.20 -51.33 8.98
N GLU A 146 -1.00 -51.72 8.55
CA GLU A 146 -1.28 -52.07 7.16
C GLU A 146 -1.53 -50.79 6.33
N ILE A 147 -0.86 -50.71 5.18
CA ILE A 147 -0.96 -49.58 4.25
C ILE A 147 -1.66 -50.03 2.97
N ASN A 148 -2.56 -49.20 2.46
CA ASN A 148 -3.23 -49.41 1.18
C ASN A 148 -2.39 -48.86 0.01
N SER A 149 -1.80 -47.67 0.17
CA SER A 149 -1.03 -47.00 -0.88
C SER A 149 -0.04 -45.98 -0.32
N THR A 150 0.99 -45.69 -1.11
CA THR A 150 2.00 -44.67 -0.83
C THR A 150 2.32 -43.89 -2.11
N GLU A 151 2.45 -42.57 -2.03
CA GLU A 151 2.78 -41.69 -3.16
C GLU A 151 3.75 -40.59 -2.74
N ILE A 152 4.64 -40.17 -3.65
CA ILE A 152 5.47 -38.98 -3.40
C ILE A 152 4.61 -37.74 -3.58
N SER A 153 4.39 -36.99 -2.50
CA SER A 153 3.66 -35.73 -2.55
C SER A 153 4.55 -34.58 -3.06
N GLY A 154 5.85 -34.63 -2.76
CA GLY A 154 6.82 -33.65 -3.25
C GLY A 154 8.09 -33.59 -2.41
N VAL A 155 8.78 -32.45 -2.51
CA VAL A 155 9.94 -32.12 -1.69
C VAL A 155 9.58 -30.85 -0.90
N ASP A 156 9.91 -30.81 0.38
CA ASP A 156 9.61 -29.67 1.25
C ASP A 156 10.76 -29.38 2.23
N ILE A 157 10.65 -28.31 3.03
CA ILE A 157 11.55 -27.98 4.12
C ILE A 157 10.84 -28.21 5.45
N TYR A 158 11.28 -29.21 6.19
CA TYR A 158 10.79 -29.49 7.55
C TYR A 158 11.90 -29.30 8.57
N GLN A 159 11.66 -28.45 9.57
CA GLN A 159 12.65 -28.09 10.61
C GLN A 159 14.01 -27.65 10.05
N GLY A 160 14.00 -26.91 8.94
CA GLY A 160 15.21 -26.40 8.27
C GLY A 160 15.98 -27.45 7.46
N LYS A 161 15.42 -28.65 7.24
CA LYS A 161 16.00 -29.69 6.39
C LYS A 161 15.12 -29.97 5.19
N SER A 162 15.73 -30.18 4.04
CA SER A 162 15.05 -30.70 2.85
C SER A 162 14.58 -32.13 3.09
N VAL A 163 13.30 -32.38 2.83
CA VAL A 163 12.67 -33.68 3.03
C VAL A 163 11.86 -34.06 1.79
N LYS A 164 11.81 -35.35 1.50
CA LYS A 164 10.85 -35.91 0.55
C LYS A 164 9.59 -36.25 1.34
N GLN A 165 8.45 -35.72 0.90
CA GLN A 165 7.17 -35.95 1.53
C GLN A 165 6.48 -37.14 0.84
N VAL A 166 6.07 -38.12 1.64
CA VAL A 166 5.34 -39.30 1.19
C VAL A 166 3.97 -39.28 1.83
N GLU A 167 2.95 -39.34 0.97
CA GLU A 167 1.56 -39.54 1.36
C GLU A 167 1.29 -41.03 1.55
N VAL A 168 0.60 -41.39 2.63
CA VAL A 168 0.35 -42.78 3.02
C VAL A 168 -1.12 -42.95 3.36
N GLN A 169 -1.78 -43.88 2.66
CA GLN A 169 -3.13 -44.30 2.98
C GLN A 169 -3.07 -45.55 3.87
N ILE A 170 -3.51 -45.44 5.12
CA ILE A 170 -3.59 -46.58 6.03
C ILE A 170 -4.89 -47.35 5.80
N SER A 171 -4.82 -48.68 5.93
CA SER A 171 -5.99 -49.56 5.84
C SER A 171 -6.97 -49.30 6.98
N GLY A 172 -8.20 -48.92 6.64
CA GLY A 172 -9.25 -48.64 7.61
C GLY A 172 -9.29 -47.19 8.14
N GLU A 173 -8.39 -46.32 7.67
CA GLU A 173 -8.48 -44.87 7.89
C GLU A 173 -9.04 -44.19 6.62
N ASP A 174 -9.85 -43.14 6.77
CA ASP A 174 -10.42 -42.36 5.65
C ASP A 174 -9.59 -41.11 5.29
N TRP A 175 -8.39 -40.99 5.87
CA TRP A 175 -7.52 -39.84 5.73
C TRP A 175 -6.07 -40.29 5.49
N PHE A 176 -5.25 -39.40 4.92
CA PHE A 176 -3.86 -39.67 4.58
C PHE A 176 -2.91 -39.19 5.67
N ARG A 177 -1.90 -39.99 5.95
CA ARG A 177 -0.73 -39.55 6.72
C ARG A 177 0.34 -39.03 5.81
N TYR A 178 1.10 -38.06 6.31
CA TYR A 178 2.26 -37.55 5.62
C TYR A 178 3.52 -37.87 6.42
N VAL A 179 4.53 -38.34 5.71
CA VAL A 179 5.83 -38.67 6.28
C VAL A 179 6.90 -37.88 5.56
N ALA A 180 7.81 -37.28 6.32
CA ALA A 180 9.00 -36.61 5.81
C ALA A 180 10.21 -37.54 5.91
N ILE A 181 10.95 -37.67 4.81
CA ILE A 181 12.18 -38.48 4.71
C ILE A 181 13.35 -37.56 4.36
N THR A 182 14.37 -37.52 5.22
CA THR A 182 15.59 -36.72 4.97
C THR A 182 16.53 -37.42 3.99
N GLU A 183 17.59 -36.72 3.54
CA GLU A 183 18.66 -37.33 2.72
C GLU A 183 19.35 -38.50 3.43
N GLU A 184 19.48 -38.43 4.75
CA GLU A 184 20.08 -39.50 5.56
C GLU A 184 19.10 -40.66 5.84
N GLY A 185 17.87 -40.60 5.32
CA GLY A 185 16.84 -41.60 5.53
C GLY A 185 16.17 -41.53 6.90
N ALA A 186 16.31 -40.41 7.63
CA ALA A 186 15.55 -40.19 8.85
C ALA A 186 14.07 -39.95 8.50
N ILE A 187 13.18 -40.57 9.27
CA ILE A 187 11.74 -40.58 9.03
C ILE A 187 11.04 -39.78 10.13
N THR A 188 10.09 -38.92 9.77
CA THR A 188 9.27 -38.17 10.74
C THR A 188 7.84 -38.04 10.22
N GLU A 189 6.86 -38.43 11.02
CA GLU A 189 5.45 -38.17 10.71
C GLU A 189 5.16 -36.67 10.81
N LEU A 190 4.53 -36.13 9.76
CA LEU A 190 4.13 -34.73 9.69
C LEU A 190 2.76 -34.54 10.35
N PRO A 191 2.55 -33.44 11.10
CA PRO A 191 1.26 -33.13 11.70
C PRO A 191 0.20 -32.91 10.61
N ILE A 192 -1.01 -33.37 10.87
CA ILE A 192 -2.19 -33.08 10.05
C ILE A 192 -2.63 -31.66 10.42
N PHE A 193 -2.67 -30.75 9.44
CA PHE A 193 -3.18 -29.39 9.62
C PHE A 193 -4.63 -29.30 9.13
#